data_AF-A0A7V5SS03-F1
#
_entry.id   AF-A0A7V5SS03-F1
#
_cell.length_a   1.000
_cell.length_b   1.000
_cell.length_c   1.000
_cell.angle_alpha   90.00
_cell.angle_beta   90.00
_cell.angle_gamma   90.00
#
_symmetry.space_group_name_H-M   'P 1'
#
loop_
_entity.id
_entity.type
_entity.pdbx_description
1 polymer ?
#
loop_
_entity_poly.entity_id
_entity_poly.type
_entity_poly.pdbx_seq_one_letter_code
_entity_poly.pdbx_strand_id
1 'polypeptide(L)'
;MKKIFNFCLILLVCLVFANSCAKNEVFYYPKNIILFYMDKECKNTYSDTIFWGEKLLYLNESNYITNKDNKTILFYKVKRISDGLVGFVNSSYLIKDPLYIGVVSQDQVVVYNTPSMRSTEKNVLTPPTLCYVVEKKEPDWFKIEVFNPPINYALYTNYNKIFNQVWSQSNFVNINKSDVDIIISSLISLNNFRYAKALYDKDPNEKNLKNLEKVRTAEDQTIRNLINTSLSKETLSIVSKILDIITPPQQIPSENQEIPENYENEPKQEENE
;
A
#
# COMPACT_ATOMS: atom_id res chain seq x y z
N MET A 1 9.68 -3.91 -63.86
CA MET A 1 10.00 -4.60 -62.58
C MET A 1 11.00 -3.85 -61.68
N LYS A 2 12.12 -3.29 -62.18
CA LYS A 2 13.10 -2.56 -61.34
C LYS A 2 12.55 -1.35 -60.55
N LYS A 3 11.54 -0.63 -61.08
CA LYS A 3 10.97 0.56 -60.42
C LYS A 3 10.11 0.23 -59.18
N ILE A 4 9.44 -0.92 -59.18
CA ILE A 4 8.61 -1.39 -58.04
C ILE A 4 9.52 -1.88 -56.91
N PHE A 5 10.62 -2.56 -57.26
CA PHE A 5 11.59 -3.06 -56.28
C PHE A 5 12.27 -1.91 -55.52
N ASN A 6 12.66 -0.83 -56.21
CA ASN A 6 13.23 0.35 -55.56
C ASN A 6 12.21 1.09 -54.68
N PHE A 7 10.93 1.11 -55.05
CA PHE A 7 9.89 1.73 -54.22
C PHE A 7 9.65 0.94 -52.93
N CYS A 8 9.61 -0.40 -53.00
CA CYS A 8 9.49 -1.24 -51.82
C CYS A 8 10.71 -1.15 -50.89
N LEU A 9 11.92 -1.03 -51.43
CA LEU A 9 13.15 -0.90 -50.63
C LEU A 9 13.17 0.43 -49.85
N ILE A 10 12.75 1.55 -50.46
CA ILE A 10 12.69 2.86 -49.80
C ILE A 10 11.61 2.85 -48.71
N LEU A 11 10.45 2.23 -48.96
CA LEU A 11 9.38 2.13 -47.95
C LEU A 11 9.79 1.27 -46.75
N LEU A 12 10.56 0.20 -46.99
CA LEU A 12 11.11 -0.64 -45.91
C LEU A 12 12.13 0.13 -45.06
N VAL A 13 13.00 0.94 -45.70
CA VAL A 13 13.97 1.79 -45.00
C VAL A 13 13.24 2.87 -44.18
N CYS A 14 12.19 3.50 -44.72
CA CYS A 14 11.37 4.45 -43.97
C CYS A 14 10.64 3.82 -42.77
N LEU A 15 10.15 2.59 -42.88
CA LEU A 15 9.51 1.86 -41.77
C LEU A 15 10.51 1.45 -40.67
N VAL A 16 11.76 1.13 -41.03
CA VAL A 16 12.81 0.82 -40.07
C VAL A 16 13.24 2.07 -39.30
N PHE A 17 13.31 3.24 -39.94
CA PHE A 17 13.66 4.50 -39.26
C PHE A 17 12.49 5.15 -38.49
N ALA A 18 11.23 4.87 -38.86
CA ALA A 18 10.06 5.35 -38.11
C ALA A 18 9.87 4.63 -36.76
N ASN A 19 10.33 3.38 -36.64
CA ASN A 19 10.25 2.62 -35.39
C ASN A 19 11.42 2.87 -34.43
N SER A 20 12.46 3.61 -34.83
CA SER A 20 13.68 3.81 -34.02
C SER A 20 13.68 5.05 -33.12
N CYS A 21 12.56 5.75 -32.96
CA CYS A 21 12.46 6.93 -32.07
C CYS A 21 11.26 6.88 -31.10
N ALA A 22 10.85 5.70 -30.64
CA ALA A 22 10.09 5.64 -29.39
C ALA A 22 11.04 6.05 -28.25
N LYS A 23 10.98 7.32 -27.81
CA LYS A 23 11.59 7.71 -26.53
C LYS A 23 11.01 6.77 -25.48
N ASN A 24 11.86 5.95 -24.84
CA ASN A 24 11.44 5.16 -23.70
C ASN A 24 10.81 6.11 -22.68
N GLU A 25 9.50 6.01 -22.49
CA GLU A 25 8.77 6.77 -21.49
C GLU A 25 9.26 6.34 -20.11
N VAL A 26 9.77 7.30 -19.35
CA VAL A 26 10.21 7.09 -17.98
C VAL A 26 9.00 7.25 -17.06
N PHE A 27 8.72 6.22 -16.26
CA PHE A 27 7.63 6.23 -15.31
C PHE A 27 8.14 6.45 -13.88
N TYR A 28 7.31 7.16 -13.13
CA TYR A 28 7.51 7.41 -11.71
C TYR A 28 6.34 6.84 -10.91
N TYR A 29 6.60 6.47 -9.66
CA TYR A 29 5.59 5.95 -8.74
C TYR A 29 5.72 6.63 -7.37
N PRO A 30 4.61 6.88 -6.65
CA PRO A 30 4.66 7.48 -5.31
C PRO A 30 5.36 6.58 -4.30
N LYS A 31 6.20 7.18 -3.46
CA LYS A 31 6.83 6.53 -2.30
C LYS A 31 5.88 6.45 -1.09
N ASN A 32 5.02 7.44 -0.92
CA ASN A 32 4.04 7.47 0.17
C ASN A 32 2.69 6.90 -0.30
N ILE A 33 1.89 6.39 0.64
CA ILE A 33 0.54 5.87 0.34
C ILE A 33 -0.36 6.92 -0.31
N ILE A 34 -0.27 8.17 0.15
CA ILE A 34 -0.93 9.33 -0.44
C ILE A 34 0.11 10.42 -0.70
N LEU A 35 0.07 10.99 -1.90
CA LEU A 35 0.66 12.26 -2.25
C LEU A 35 -0.43 13.23 -2.70
N PHE A 36 -0.17 14.52 -2.56
CA PHE A 36 -1.07 15.56 -3.07
C PHE A 36 -0.41 16.22 -4.27
N TYR A 37 -1.21 16.50 -5.29
CA TYR A 37 -0.78 17.39 -6.35
C TYR A 37 -0.60 18.81 -5.83
N MET A 38 0.41 19.49 -6.35
CA MET A 38 0.64 20.91 -6.13
C MET A 38 0.41 21.69 -7.43
N ASP A 39 0.05 22.96 -7.27
CA ASP A 39 -0.11 23.88 -8.40
C ASP A 39 1.25 24.26 -9.02
N LYS A 40 1.22 25.17 -10.00
CA LYS A 40 2.42 25.68 -10.68
C LYS A 40 3.33 26.49 -9.75
N GLU A 41 2.80 27.05 -8.67
CA GLU A 41 3.59 27.73 -7.63
C GLU A 41 4.08 26.74 -6.55
N CYS A 42 3.89 25.44 -6.80
CA CYS A 42 3.96 24.31 -5.88
C CYS A 42 3.45 24.61 -4.48
N LYS A 43 2.31 25.31 -4.41
CA LYS A 43 1.50 25.44 -3.21
C LYS A 43 0.51 24.27 -3.17
N ASN A 44 0.16 23.86 -1.95
CA ASN A 44 -0.88 22.86 -1.73
C ASN A 44 -2.23 23.42 -2.16
N THR A 45 -2.57 23.24 -3.42
CA THR A 45 -3.94 23.28 -3.90
C THR A 45 -4.53 21.89 -3.75
N TYR A 46 -5.64 21.76 -3.02
CA TYR A 46 -6.44 20.53 -2.88
C TYR A 46 -7.03 20.11 -4.25
N SER A 47 -6.16 19.78 -5.20
CA SER A 47 -6.53 19.53 -6.59
C SER A 47 -6.86 18.06 -6.80
N ASP A 48 -6.04 17.15 -6.29
CA ASP A 48 -6.36 15.73 -6.14
C ASP A 48 -5.27 15.00 -5.32
N THR A 49 -5.53 13.74 -4.99
CA THR A 49 -4.58 12.80 -4.38
C THR A 49 -4.05 11.80 -5.38
N ILE A 50 -2.78 11.41 -5.22
CA ILE A 50 -2.12 10.32 -5.93
C ILE A 50 -1.87 9.20 -4.93
N PHE A 51 -2.28 7.98 -5.27
CA PHE A 51 -2.10 6.81 -4.42
C PHE A 51 -0.84 6.03 -4.78
N TRP A 52 -0.27 5.33 -3.79
CA TRP A 52 0.87 4.44 -4.01
C TRP A 52 0.54 3.36 -5.06
N GLY A 53 1.53 3.05 -5.90
CA GLY A 53 1.38 2.15 -7.04
C GLY A 53 0.82 2.82 -8.31
N GLU A 54 0.28 4.04 -8.24
CA GLU A 54 -0.16 4.75 -9.44
C GLU A 54 1.02 5.13 -10.34
N LYS A 55 0.87 4.86 -11.64
CA LYS A 55 1.89 5.15 -12.65
C LYS A 55 1.80 6.62 -13.07
N LEU A 56 2.94 7.31 -13.01
CA LEU A 56 3.08 8.73 -13.34
C LEU A 56 4.06 8.91 -14.50
N LEU A 57 3.68 9.70 -15.51
CA LEU A 57 4.55 10.09 -16.61
C LEU A 57 5.17 11.45 -16.32
N TYR A 58 6.49 11.55 -16.37
CA TYR A 58 7.18 12.84 -16.26
C TYR A 58 7.07 13.65 -17.56
N LEU A 59 6.59 14.89 -17.45
CA LEU A 59 6.33 15.75 -18.61
C LEU A 59 7.54 16.63 -19.01
N ASN A 60 8.75 16.32 -18.51
CA ASN A 60 9.98 17.09 -18.77
C ASN A 60 9.91 18.56 -18.33
N GLU A 61 9.06 18.87 -17.34
CA GLU A 61 8.93 20.20 -16.74
C GLU A 61 9.17 20.09 -15.23
N SER A 62 10.03 20.94 -14.69
CA SER A 62 10.42 20.92 -13.28
C SER A 62 10.43 22.32 -12.69
N ASN A 63 10.02 22.42 -11.42
CA ASN A 63 10.07 23.64 -10.63
C ASN A 63 10.98 23.46 -9.42
N TYR A 64 11.63 24.54 -9.01
CA TYR A 64 12.46 24.60 -7.82
C TYR A 64 11.88 25.60 -6.83
N ILE A 65 11.67 25.18 -5.60
CA ILE A 65 11.24 26.07 -4.51
C ILE A 65 12.28 26.01 -3.40
N THR A 66 12.79 27.18 -3.02
CA THR A 66 13.61 27.32 -1.82
C THR A 66 12.71 27.53 -0.63
N ASN A 67 12.79 26.63 0.35
CA ASN A 67 12.03 26.77 1.60
C ASN A 67 12.66 27.82 2.52
N LYS A 68 12.01 28.12 3.66
CA LYS A 68 12.51 29.09 4.66
C LYS A 68 13.88 28.72 5.27
N ASP A 69 14.31 27.47 5.15
CA ASP A 69 15.61 26.98 5.63
C ASP A 69 16.70 27.01 4.54
N ASN A 70 16.49 27.74 3.45
CA ASN A 70 17.35 27.77 2.27
C ASN A 70 17.56 26.41 1.58
N LYS A 71 16.67 25.43 1.80
CA LYS A 71 16.70 24.15 1.10
C LYS A 71 15.93 24.27 -0.21
N THR A 72 16.60 23.95 -1.31
CA THR A 72 15.98 23.90 -2.65
C THR A 72 15.33 22.53 -2.86
N ILE A 73 14.02 22.53 -3.08
CA ILE A 73 13.20 21.34 -3.30
C ILE A 73 12.82 21.30 -4.78
N LEU A 74 13.06 20.15 -5.42
CA LEU A 74 12.74 19.89 -6.81
C LEU A 74 11.34 19.27 -6.93
N PHE A 75 10.53 19.83 -7.81
CA PHE A 75 9.22 19.34 -8.18
C PHE A 75 9.20 18.92 -9.64
N TYR A 76 8.59 17.78 -9.92
CA TYR A 76 8.33 17.31 -11.28
C TYR A 76 6.88 17.51 -11.64
N LYS A 77 6.63 18.03 -12.84
CA LYS A 77 5.31 17.98 -13.45
C LYS A 77 5.07 16.58 -13.99
N VAL A 78 4.04 15.94 -13.46
CA VAL A 78 3.71 14.56 -13.79
C VAL A 78 2.26 14.46 -14.25
N LYS A 79 1.99 13.46 -15.09
CA LYS A 79 0.65 13.07 -15.52
C LYS A 79 0.32 11.69 -14.95
N ARG A 80 -0.76 11.55 -14.20
CA ARG A 80 -1.29 10.25 -13.80
C ARG A 80 -1.83 9.51 -15.02
N ILE A 81 -1.42 8.26 -15.21
CA ILE A 81 -1.76 7.51 -16.41
C ILE A 81 -3.23 7.05 -16.44
N SER A 82 -3.82 6.76 -15.27
CA SER A 82 -5.19 6.20 -15.18
C SER A 82 -6.27 7.16 -15.67
N ASP A 83 -6.14 8.47 -15.41
CA ASP A 83 -7.15 9.48 -15.72
C ASP A 83 -6.61 10.72 -16.46
N GLY A 84 -5.29 10.81 -16.61
CA GLY A 84 -4.63 11.91 -17.29
C GLY A 84 -4.49 13.19 -16.49
N LEU A 85 -4.75 13.17 -15.17
CA LEU A 85 -4.61 14.35 -14.32
C LEU A 85 -3.14 14.80 -14.26
N VAL A 86 -2.92 16.12 -14.30
CA VAL A 86 -1.58 16.73 -14.35
C VAL A 86 -1.38 17.67 -13.17
N GLY A 87 -0.20 17.60 -12.55
CA GLY A 87 0.22 18.57 -11.54
C GLY A 87 1.68 18.36 -11.12
N PHE A 88 2.12 19.12 -10.12
CA PHE A 88 3.49 19.04 -9.61
C PHE A 88 3.58 18.15 -8.37
N VAL A 89 4.66 17.37 -8.28
CA VAL A 89 4.94 16.49 -7.14
C VAL A 89 6.41 16.63 -6.75
N ASN A 90 6.70 16.65 -5.46
CA ASN A 90 8.08 16.68 -4.96
C ASN A 90 8.82 15.43 -5.41
N SER A 91 9.94 15.60 -6.12
CA SER A 91 10.69 14.50 -6.71
C SER A 91 11.27 13.54 -5.68
N SER A 92 11.49 13.98 -4.44
CA SER A 92 12.00 13.11 -3.37
C SER A 92 11.01 12.04 -2.93
N TYR A 93 9.71 12.21 -3.24
CA TYR A 93 8.64 11.26 -2.96
C TYR A 93 8.31 10.37 -4.15
N LEU A 94 9.14 10.34 -5.19
CA LEU A 94 8.94 9.53 -6.37
C LEU A 94 10.07 8.50 -6.51
N ILE A 95 9.71 7.27 -6.87
CA ILE A 95 10.65 6.27 -7.35
C ILE A 95 10.56 6.17 -8.87
N LYS A 96 11.71 6.07 -9.54
CA LYS A 96 11.81 5.97 -10.99
C LYS A 96 11.89 4.50 -11.39
N ASP A 97 11.03 4.07 -12.32
CA ASP A 97 11.05 2.77 -13.00
C ASP A 97 11.47 1.57 -12.11
N PRO A 98 10.76 1.29 -10.99
CA PRO A 98 10.98 0.06 -10.25
C PRO A 98 10.68 -1.16 -11.14
N LEU A 99 11.38 -2.27 -10.90
CA LEU A 99 11.17 -3.53 -11.62
C LEU A 99 9.78 -4.10 -11.32
N TYR A 100 9.40 -4.11 -10.03
CA TYR A 100 8.11 -4.61 -9.59
C TYR A 100 7.55 -3.75 -8.44
N ILE A 101 6.23 -3.75 -8.35
CA ILE A 101 5.47 -3.27 -7.20
C ILE A 101 5.12 -4.51 -6.38
N GLY A 102 5.40 -4.50 -5.08
CA GLY A 102 5.18 -5.69 -4.26
C GLY A 102 4.80 -5.40 -2.82
N VAL A 103 4.34 -6.44 -2.15
CA VAL A 103 3.97 -6.40 -0.73
C VAL A 103 4.59 -7.58 0.00
N VAL A 104 5.21 -7.29 1.14
CA VAL A 104 5.58 -8.31 2.12
C VAL A 104 4.37 -8.62 2.96
N SER A 105 3.80 -9.81 2.76
CA SER A 105 2.53 -10.23 3.35
C SER A 105 2.69 -11.29 4.45
N GLN A 106 3.88 -11.85 4.60
CA GLN A 106 4.18 -12.85 5.61
C GLN A 106 4.68 -12.18 6.90
N ASP A 107 4.35 -12.79 8.04
CA ASP A 107 4.88 -12.36 9.34
C ASP A 107 6.38 -12.68 9.45
N GLN A 108 7.12 -11.82 10.17
CA GLN A 108 8.52 -12.03 10.54
C GLN A 108 9.52 -12.17 9.37
N VAL A 109 9.27 -11.52 8.24
CA VAL A 109 10.20 -11.55 7.10
C VAL A 109 11.50 -10.83 7.45
N VAL A 110 12.60 -11.56 7.44
CA VAL A 110 13.94 -11.03 7.71
C VAL A 110 14.50 -10.38 6.44
N VAL A 111 15.02 -9.16 6.59
CA VAL A 111 15.72 -8.41 5.55
C VAL A 111 17.15 -8.09 5.97
N TYR A 112 18.00 -7.89 4.97
CA TYR A 112 19.45 -7.90 5.12
C TYR A 112 20.09 -6.72 4.38
N ASN A 113 21.24 -6.24 4.84
CA ASN A 113 21.99 -5.20 4.12
C ASN A 113 22.70 -5.74 2.87
N THR A 114 22.94 -7.05 2.82
CA THR A 114 23.53 -7.76 1.68
C THR A 114 22.64 -8.94 1.31
N PRO A 115 22.68 -9.45 0.07
CA PRO A 115 21.88 -10.59 -0.37
C PRO A 115 22.47 -11.91 0.17
N SER A 116 22.47 -12.04 1.50
CA SER A 116 23.06 -13.16 2.23
C SER A 116 22.42 -13.29 3.62
N MET A 117 21.99 -14.50 3.96
CA MET A 117 21.50 -14.83 5.30
C MET A 117 22.55 -14.69 6.42
N ARG A 118 23.83 -14.57 6.03
CA ARG A 118 24.97 -14.35 6.93
C ARG A 118 25.27 -12.88 7.19
N SER A 119 24.46 -11.96 6.65
CA SER A 119 24.58 -10.52 6.96
C SER A 119 24.54 -10.31 8.47
N THR A 120 25.47 -9.49 8.97
CA THR A 120 25.61 -9.16 10.41
C THR A 120 24.42 -8.38 10.91
N GLU A 121 23.95 -7.42 10.11
CA GLU A 121 22.73 -6.68 10.37
C GLU A 121 21.54 -7.37 9.71
N LYS A 122 20.53 -7.62 10.54
CA LYS A 122 19.26 -8.25 10.18
C LYS A 122 18.14 -7.41 10.77
N ASN A 123 17.16 -7.11 9.95
CA ASN A 123 15.95 -6.44 10.38
C ASN A 123 14.75 -7.31 10.04
N VAL A 124 13.63 -7.05 10.70
CA VAL A 124 12.37 -7.75 10.42
C VAL A 124 11.42 -6.75 9.77
N LEU A 125 10.64 -7.20 8.79
CA LEU A 125 9.51 -6.45 8.26
C LEU A 125 8.22 -6.99 8.86
N THR A 126 7.30 -6.07 9.14
CA THR A 126 5.97 -6.40 9.64
C THR A 126 4.97 -6.25 8.50
N PRO A 127 4.11 -7.24 8.23
CA PRO A 127 3.14 -7.13 7.14
C PRO A 127 1.99 -6.14 7.45
N PRO A 128 1.26 -5.67 6.43
CA PRO A 128 1.71 -5.55 5.05
C PRO A 128 2.79 -4.45 4.94
N THR A 129 3.99 -4.79 4.48
CA THR A 129 4.97 -3.77 4.07
C THR A 129 4.87 -3.56 2.57
N LEU A 130 4.50 -2.35 2.15
CA LEU A 130 4.54 -1.93 0.75
C LEU A 130 5.99 -1.70 0.32
N CYS A 131 6.37 -2.21 -0.85
CA CYS A 131 7.74 -2.08 -1.34
C CYS A 131 7.83 -2.04 -2.86
N TYR A 132 8.92 -1.46 -3.35
CA TYR A 132 9.30 -1.53 -4.75
C TYR A 132 10.55 -2.40 -4.90
N VAL A 133 10.53 -3.34 -5.84
CA VAL A 133 11.71 -4.09 -6.23
C VAL A 133 12.53 -3.23 -7.18
N VAL A 134 13.76 -2.90 -6.80
CA VAL A 134 14.66 -2.04 -7.60
C VAL A 134 15.79 -2.81 -8.26
N GLU A 135 16.11 -4.01 -7.76
CA GLU A 135 17.18 -4.86 -8.27
C GLU A 135 16.85 -6.33 -8.00
N LYS A 136 17.27 -7.22 -8.92
CA LYS A 136 17.24 -8.68 -8.72
C LYS A 136 18.67 -9.22 -8.76
N LYS A 137 19.00 -10.11 -7.82
CA LYS A 137 20.23 -10.89 -7.81
C LYS A 137 19.92 -12.38 -7.76
N GLU A 138 20.49 -13.13 -8.69
CA GLU A 138 20.31 -14.58 -8.77
C GLU A 138 20.96 -15.32 -7.59
N PRO A 139 20.39 -16.46 -7.12
CA PRO A 139 19.17 -17.08 -7.67
C PRO A 139 17.86 -16.42 -7.19
N ASP A 140 17.78 -15.94 -5.95
CA ASP A 140 16.49 -15.62 -5.32
C ASP A 140 16.50 -14.39 -4.40
N TRP A 141 17.14 -13.31 -4.82
CA TRP A 141 17.21 -12.08 -4.01
C TRP A 141 16.61 -10.88 -4.73
N PHE A 142 15.76 -10.15 -4.00
CA PHE A 142 15.30 -8.83 -4.40
C PHE A 142 15.91 -7.77 -3.49
N LYS A 143 16.43 -6.72 -4.11
CA LYS A 143 16.65 -5.46 -3.42
C LYS A 143 15.35 -4.69 -3.46
N ILE A 144 14.81 -4.40 -2.29
CA ILE A 144 13.55 -3.71 -2.11
C ILE A 144 13.78 -2.37 -1.44
N GLU A 145 13.04 -1.37 -1.89
CA GLU A 145 12.87 -0.09 -1.21
C GLU A 145 11.53 -0.16 -0.47
N VAL A 146 11.59 -0.10 0.86
CA VAL A 146 10.43 -0.27 1.74
C VAL A 146 9.90 1.07 2.23
N PHE A 147 8.58 1.15 2.36
CA PHE A 147 7.92 2.35 2.85
C PHE A 147 7.06 1.98 4.04
N ASN A 148 7.23 2.72 5.13
CA ASN A 148 6.32 2.57 6.24
C ASN A 148 5.02 3.31 5.94
N PRO A 149 3.88 2.62 6.04
CA PRO A 149 2.61 3.31 6.14
C PRO A 149 2.65 4.31 7.31
N PRO A 150 2.07 5.51 7.17
CA PRO A 150 1.72 6.33 8.33
C PRO A 150 0.89 5.51 9.33
N ILE A 151 0.88 5.89 10.61
CA ILE A 151 0.22 5.12 11.69
C ILE A 151 -1.25 4.77 11.38
N ASN A 152 -1.95 5.63 10.63
CA ASN A 152 -3.35 5.40 10.24
C ASN A 152 -3.53 4.24 9.27
N TYR A 153 -2.47 3.79 8.59
CA TYR A 153 -2.46 2.61 7.73
C TYR A 153 -1.84 1.39 8.43
N ALA A 154 -1.13 1.60 9.53
CA ALA A 154 -0.44 0.51 10.24
C ALA A 154 -1.45 -0.47 10.87
N LEU A 155 -1.33 -1.75 10.53
CA LEU A 155 -2.09 -2.82 11.19
C LEU A 155 -1.64 -3.07 12.62
N TYR A 156 -0.36 -2.81 12.91
CA TYR A 156 0.27 -3.09 14.19
C TYR A 156 0.82 -1.79 14.80
N THR A 157 0.80 -1.69 16.12
CA THR A 157 1.24 -0.50 16.86
C THR A 157 2.76 -0.28 16.81
N ASN A 158 3.55 -1.34 16.59
CA ASN A 158 5.01 -1.30 16.52
C ASN A 158 5.49 -1.55 15.08
N TYR A 159 5.30 -0.58 14.18
CA TYR A 159 5.96 -0.66 12.86
C TYR A 159 7.46 -0.39 13.00
N ASN A 160 8.28 -1.23 12.35
CA ASN A 160 9.74 -1.13 12.41
C ASN A 160 10.24 0.18 11.80
N LYS A 161 11.46 0.62 12.12
CA LYS A 161 12.07 1.82 11.49
C LYS A 161 12.21 1.64 9.96
N ILE A 162 12.11 2.73 9.22
CA ILE A 162 12.24 2.76 7.76
C ILE A 162 13.66 2.33 7.35
N PHE A 163 13.76 1.41 6.40
CA PHE A 163 15.02 1.07 5.75
C PHE A 163 15.01 1.61 4.32
N ASN A 164 16.06 2.34 3.91
CA ASN A 164 16.10 2.92 2.56
C ASN A 164 16.09 1.83 1.49
N GLN A 165 17.05 0.90 1.51
CA GLN A 165 17.06 -0.24 0.60
C GLN A 165 17.64 -1.45 1.31
N VAL A 166 16.96 -2.58 1.22
CA VAL A 166 17.34 -3.84 1.87
C VAL A 166 17.16 -5.01 0.93
N TRP A 167 17.84 -6.10 1.21
CA TRP A 167 17.71 -7.35 0.50
C TRP A 167 16.72 -8.27 1.21
N SER A 168 15.79 -8.83 0.46
CA SER A 168 14.87 -9.87 0.88
C SER A 168 14.95 -11.05 -0.07
N GLN A 169 14.61 -12.25 0.39
CA GLN A 169 14.43 -13.37 -0.52
C GLN A 169 13.19 -13.13 -1.37
N SER A 170 13.28 -13.49 -2.65
CA SER A 170 12.24 -13.23 -3.66
C SER A 170 10.87 -13.78 -3.27
N ASN A 171 10.83 -14.96 -2.64
CA ASN A 171 9.61 -15.64 -2.20
C ASN A 171 8.85 -14.94 -1.06
N PHE A 172 9.45 -13.96 -0.38
CA PHE A 172 8.77 -13.16 0.66
C PHE A 172 8.10 -11.90 0.13
N VAL A 173 8.37 -11.52 -1.12
CA VAL A 173 7.80 -10.34 -1.76
C VAL A 173 6.73 -10.78 -2.75
N ASN A 174 5.48 -10.55 -2.42
CA ASN A 174 4.38 -10.84 -3.32
C ASN A 174 4.27 -9.74 -4.38
N ILE A 175 4.49 -10.09 -5.65
CA ILE A 175 4.38 -9.20 -6.81
C ILE A 175 3.13 -9.48 -7.66
N ASN A 176 2.23 -10.37 -7.20
CA ASN A 176 0.97 -10.64 -7.88
C ASN A 176 0.10 -9.38 -7.84
N LYS A 177 -0.29 -8.88 -9.01
CA LYS A 177 -1.04 -7.63 -9.13
C LYS A 177 -2.34 -7.63 -8.31
N SER A 178 -3.13 -8.71 -8.35
CA SER A 178 -4.41 -8.78 -7.63
C SER A 178 -4.21 -8.72 -6.12
N ASP A 179 -3.21 -9.42 -5.59
CA ASP A 179 -2.88 -9.40 -4.17
C ASP A 179 -2.36 -8.02 -3.73
N VAL A 180 -1.50 -7.40 -4.54
CA VAL A 180 -0.97 -6.06 -4.28
C VAL A 180 -2.11 -5.03 -4.27
N ASP A 181 -2.98 -5.05 -5.29
CA ASP A 181 -4.08 -4.09 -5.45
C ASP A 181 -5.06 -4.18 -4.26
N ILE A 182 -5.49 -5.39 -3.85
CA ILE A 182 -6.43 -5.51 -2.73
C ILE A 182 -5.83 -5.08 -1.40
N ILE A 183 -4.54 -5.32 -1.16
CA ILE A 183 -3.88 -4.86 0.06
C ILE A 183 -3.84 -3.33 0.09
N ILE A 184 -3.46 -2.67 -1.01
CA ILE A 184 -3.45 -1.20 -1.08
C ILE A 184 -4.86 -0.65 -0.83
N SER A 185 -5.88 -1.17 -1.51
CA SER A 185 -7.27 -0.74 -1.33
C SER A 185 -7.72 -0.93 0.12
N SER A 186 -7.41 -2.07 0.74
CA SER A 186 -7.77 -2.35 2.13
C SER A 186 -7.08 -1.39 3.11
N LEU A 187 -5.83 -1.02 2.85
CA LEU A 187 -5.10 -0.03 3.65
C LEU A 187 -5.70 1.38 3.52
N ILE A 188 -6.13 1.78 2.32
CA ILE A 188 -6.84 3.05 2.09
C ILE A 188 -8.18 3.06 2.86
N SER A 189 -8.95 1.98 2.74
CA SER A 189 -10.20 1.80 3.48
C SER A 189 -10.02 1.87 4.99
N LEU A 190 -8.96 1.25 5.53
CA LEU A 190 -8.59 1.32 6.94
C LEU A 190 -8.31 2.76 7.38
N ASN A 191 -7.56 3.53 6.58
CA ASN A 191 -7.27 4.93 6.88
C ASN A 191 -8.55 5.79 6.87
N ASN A 192 -9.44 5.61 5.88
CA ASN A 192 -10.70 6.34 5.81
C ASN A 192 -11.58 6.08 7.03
N PHE A 193 -11.72 4.81 7.42
CA PHE A 193 -12.43 4.42 8.63
C PHE A 193 -11.83 5.05 9.88
N ARG A 194 -10.49 4.96 10.06
CA ARG A 194 -9.81 5.54 11.23
C ARG A 194 -9.95 7.05 11.30
N TYR A 195 -9.93 7.75 10.16
CA TYR A 195 -10.18 9.19 10.12
C TYR A 195 -11.60 9.54 10.56
N ALA A 196 -12.62 8.83 10.02
CA ALA A 196 -14.01 9.03 10.44
C ALA A 196 -14.22 8.71 11.93
N LYS A 197 -13.56 7.66 12.43
CA LYS A 197 -13.59 7.29 13.85
C LYS A 197 -12.94 8.36 14.72
N ALA A 198 -11.77 8.88 14.34
CA ALA A 198 -11.11 9.93 15.09
C ALA A 198 -11.94 11.22 15.16
N LEU A 199 -12.68 11.56 14.10
CA LEU A 199 -13.63 12.68 14.11
C LEU A 199 -14.78 12.45 15.09
N TYR A 200 -15.36 11.26 15.12
CA TYR A 200 -16.41 10.89 16.08
C TYR A 200 -15.90 10.89 17.52
N ASP A 201 -14.74 10.28 17.78
CA ASP A 201 -14.14 10.23 19.12
C ASP A 201 -13.82 11.62 19.67
N LYS A 202 -13.46 12.57 18.78
CA LYS A 202 -13.21 13.97 19.13
C LYS A 202 -14.48 14.77 19.42
N ASP A 203 -15.57 14.47 18.71
CA ASP A 203 -16.84 15.19 18.80
C ASP A 203 -18.02 14.21 18.61
N PRO A 204 -18.42 13.51 19.67
CA PRO A 204 -19.43 12.44 19.60
C PRO A 204 -20.84 13.04 19.48
N ASN A 205 -21.27 13.30 18.25
CA ASN A 205 -22.60 13.78 17.91
C ASN A 205 -23.25 12.94 16.80
N GLU A 206 -24.57 13.11 16.60
CA GLU A 206 -25.36 12.33 15.64
C GLU A 206 -24.82 12.43 14.20
N LYS A 207 -24.35 13.62 13.79
CA LYS A 207 -23.76 13.84 12.46
C LYS A 207 -22.49 13.00 12.28
N ASN A 208 -21.59 13.02 13.26
CA ASN A 208 -20.33 12.28 13.20
C ASN A 208 -20.56 10.77 13.34
N LEU A 209 -21.55 10.33 14.13
CA LEU A 209 -21.95 8.92 14.20
C LEU A 209 -22.48 8.42 12.85
N LYS A 210 -23.42 9.14 12.22
CA LYS A 210 -23.95 8.82 10.89
C LYS A 210 -22.84 8.76 9.84
N ASN A 211 -21.88 9.69 9.90
CA ASN A 211 -20.73 9.68 9.00
C ASN A 211 -19.84 8.46 9.23
N LEU A 212 -19.54 8.11 10.49
CA LEU A 212 -18.75 6.92 10.83
C LEU A 212 -19.42 5.64 10.34
N GLU A 213 -20.73 5.47 10.54
CA GLU A 213 -21.48 4.31 10.06
C GLU A 213 -21.49 4.23 8.53
N LYS A 214 -21.73 5.35 7.85
CA LYS A 214 -21.68 5.43 6.39
C LYS A 214 -20.32 5.01 5.85
N VAL A 215 -19.23 5.55 6.40
CA VAL A 215 -17.87 5.21 5.99
C VAL A 215 -17.62 3.73 6.27
N ARG A 216 -17.94 3.24 7.46
CA ARG A 216 -17.76 1.82 7.83
C ARG A 216 -18.41 0.86 6.83
N THR A 217 -19.69 1.08 6.51
CA THR A 217 -20.42 0.24 5.55
C THR A 217 -19.82 0.33 4.14
N ALA A 218 -19.48 1.54 3.68
CA ALA A 218 -18.91 1.73 2.35
C ALA A 218 -17.54 1.05 2.20
N GLU A 219 -16.67 1.16 3.21
CA GLU A 219 -15.33 0.58 3.20
C GLU A 219 -15.37 -0.96 3.34
N ASP A 220 -16.24 -1.51 4.19
CA ASP A 220 -16.47 -2.97 4.29
C ASP A 220 -16.93 -3.55 2.94
N GLN A 221 -17.92 -2.92 2.30
CA GLN A 221 -18.40 -3.34 0.98
C GLN A 221 -17.31 -3.22 -0.09
N THR A 222 -16.52 -2.14 -0.07
CA THR A 222 -15.42 -1.94 -1.02
C THR A 222 -14.42 -3.09 -0.96
N ILE A 223 -13.97 -3.45 0.25
CA ILE A 223 -13.02 -4.56 0.42
C ILE A 223 -13.66 -5.89 -0.01
N ARG A 224 -14.88 -6.19 0.43
CA ARG A 224 -15.56 -7.46 0.10
C ARG A 224 -15.78 -7.65 -1.39
N ASN A 225 -16.09 -6.58 -2.12
CA ASN A 225 -16.26 -6.62 -3.58
C ASN A 225 -14.96 -6.91 -4.33
N LEU A 226 -13.80 -6.63 -3.72
CA LEU A 226 -12.48 -6.90 -4.30
C LEU A 226 -11.99 -8.32 -4.01
N ILE A 227 -12.56 -9.00 -3.01
CA ILE A 227 -12.23 -10.39 -2.69
C ILE A 227 -12.74 -11.28 -3.83
N ASN A 228 -11.82 -11.71 -4.70
CA ASN A 228 -12.06 -12.69 -5.74
C ASN A 228 -11.50 -14.08 -5.34
N THR A 229 -11.81 -15.11 -6.11
CA THR A 229 -11.44 -16.50 -5.82
C THR A 229 -9.96 -16.85 -6.04
N SER A 230 -9.08 -15.87 -6.32
CA SER A 230 -7.67 -16.12 -6.71
C SER A 230 -6.61 -15.50 -5.80
N LEU A 231 -7.00 -14.99 -4.63
CA LEU A 231 -6.07 -14.33 -3.70
C LEU A 231 -5.23 -15.33 -2.90
N SER A 232 -3.99 -14.96 -2.58
CA SER A 232 -3.13 -15.78 -1.70
C SER A 232 -3.65 -15.83 -0.26
N LYS A 233 -3.31 -16.91 0.46
CA LYS A 233 -3.71 -17.11 1.86
C LYS A 233 -3.22 -15.99 2.76
N GLU A 234 -2.00 -15.51 2.54
CA GLU A 234 -1.37 -14.42 3.27
C GLU A 234 -2.14 -13.11 3.05
N THR A 235 -2.52 -12.83 1.80
CA THR A 235 -3.34 -11.68 1.44
C THR A 235 -4.71 -11.74 2.11
N LEU A 236 -5.40 -12.88 2.05
CA LEU A 236 -6.68 -13.07 2.72
C LEU A 236 -6.57 -12.86 4.23
N SER A 237 -5.48 -13.30 4.87
CA SER A 237 -5.26 -13.07 6.30
C SER A 237 -5.12 -11.59 6.65
N ILE A 238 -4.39 -10.81 5.84
CA ILE A 238 -4.24 -9.36 6.01
C ILE A 238 -5.59 -8.66 5.83
N VAL A 239 -6.30 -8.99 4.75
CA VAL A 239 -7.62 -8.41 4.44
C VAL A 239 -8.61 -8.71 5.56
N SER A 240 -8.64 -9.95 6.09
CA SER A 240 -9.49 -10.32 7.22
C SER A 240 -9.18 -9.48 8.45
N LYS A 241 -7.91 -9.30 8.82
CA LYS A 241 -7.51 -8.45 9.96
C LYS A 241 -7.98 -7.01 9.79
N ILE A 242 -7.92 -6.46 8.57
CA ILE A 242 -8.43 -5.11 8.28
C ILE A 242 -9.95 -5.07 8.45
N LEU A 243 -10.66 -6.06 7.91
CA LEU A 243 -12.12 -6.16 8.05
C LEU A 243 -12.54 -6.28 9.52
N ASP A 244 -11.83 -7.04 10.35
CA ASP A 244 -12.12 -7.15 11.79
C ASP A 244 -11.95 -5.82 12.54
N ILE A 245 -11.08 -4.92 12.05
CA ILE A 245 -10.93 -3.57 12.60
C ILE A 245 -12.09 -2.66 12.17
N ILE A 246 -12.50 -2.73 10.91
CA ILE A 246 -13.57 -1.87 10.35
C ILE A 246 -14.94 -2.33 10.87
N THR A 247 -15.18 -3.63 10.83
CA THR A 247 -16.43 -4.30 11.19
C THR A 247 -16.13 -5.47 12.13
N PRO A 248 -15.92 -5.21 13.43
CA PRO A 248 -15.66 -6.27 14.39
C PRO A 248 -16.78 -7.32 14.37
N PRO A 249 -16.46 -8.61 14.46
CA PRO A 249 -17.48 -9.64 14.57
C PRO A 249 -18.38 -9.31 15.77
N GLN A 250 -19.69 -9.35 15.55
CA GLN A 250 -20.66 -9.16 16.63
C GLN A 250 -20.36 -10.19 17.71
N GLN A 251 -20.03 -9.73 18.92
CA GLN A 251 -19.99 -10.60 20.07
C GLN A 251 -21.38 -11.17 20.23
N ILE A 252 -21.53 -12.48 20.02
CA ILE A 252 -22.74 -13.20 20.39
C ILE A 252 -22.89 -12.95 21.90
N PRO A 253 -23.97 -12.29 22.36
CA PRO A 253 -24.22 -12.16 23.78
C PRO A 253 -24.20 -13.55 24.38
N SER A 254 -23.32 -13.82 25.35
CA SER A 254 -23.35 -15.06 26.11
C SER A 254 -24.63 -15.06 26.94
N GLU A 255 -25.72 -15.58 26.37
CA GLU A 255 -26.90 -15.95 27.14
C GLU A 255 -26.50 -17.05 28.13
N ASN A 256 -26.61 -16.73 29.42
CA ASN A 256 -26.78 -17.61 30.57
C ASN A 256 -26.03 -18.97 30.53
N GLN A 257 -24.78 -18.96 31.00
CA GLN A 257 -24.37 -20.07 31.88
C GLN A 257 -24.92 -19.76 33.27
N GLU A 258 -26.16 -20.18 33.52
CA GLU A 258 -26.61 -20.44 34.89
C GLU A 258 -25.60 -21.43 35.49
N ILE A 259 -24.84 -20.94 36.46
CA ILE A 259 -24.11 -21.78 37.39
C ILE A 259 -25.21 -22.52 38.17
N PRO A 260 -25.26 -23.87 38.19
CA PRO A 260 -26.16 -24.55 39.10
C PRO A 260 -25.71 -24.20 40.52
N GLU A 261 -26.58 -23.52 41.27
CA GLU A 261 -26.47 -23.38 42.71
C GLU A 261 -26.48 -24.79 43.33
N ASN A 262 -25.31 -25.29 43.70
CA ASN A 262 -25.22 -26.47 44.54
C ASN A 262 -25.38 -26.05 46.01
N TYR A 263 -26.63 -25.89 46.45
CA TYR A 263 -27.00 -25.92 47.86
C TYR A 263 -27.18 -27.38 48.29
N GLU A 264 -26.10 -28.07 48.63
CA GLU A 264 -26.19 -29.19 49.57
C GLU A 264 -25.75 -28.69 50.94
N ASN A 265 -26.76 -28.33 51.73
CA ASN A 265 -26.67 -28.22 53.17
C ASN A 265 -26.39 -29.62 53.75
N GLU A 266 -25.25 -29.76 54.43
CA GLU A 266 -25.04 -30.81 55.42
C GLU A 266 -26.15 -30.75 56.49
N PRO A 267 -26.82 -31.87 56.85
CA PRO A 267 -27.42 -32.00 58.15
C PRO A 267 -26.41 -32.62 59.12
N LYS A 268 -26.14 -31.90 60.21
CA LYS A 268 -25.51 -32.48 61.40
C LYS A 268 -26.51 -33.34 62.17
N GLN A 269 -26.02 -34.54 62.50
CA GLN A 269 -26.19 -35.33 63.73
C GLN A 269 -27.60 -35.69 64.22
N GLU A 270 -27.81 -37.00 64.41
CA GLU A 270 -28.15 -37.52 65.73
C GLU A 270 -27.61 -38.96 65.91
N GLU A 271 -27.21 -39.23 67.15
CA GLU A 271 -26.58 -40.44 67.70
C GLU A 271 -27.50 -41.67 67.68
N ASN A 272 -26.92 -42.88 67.68
CA ASN A 272 -27.13 -43.87 68.75
C ASN A 272 -26.24 -45.12 68.59
N GLU A 273 -25.81 -45.60 69.77
CA GLU A 273 -25.00 -46.79 70.16
C GLU A 273 -23.48 -46.75 70.00
#